data_AF-A0A949ZND4-F1
#
_entry.id   AF-A0A949ZND4-F1
#
_cell.length_a   1.000
_cell.length_b   1.000
_cell.length_c   1.000
_cell.angle_alpha   90.00
_cell.angle_beta   90.00
_cell.angle_gamma   90.00
#
_symmetry.space_group_name_H-M   'P 1'
#
loop_
_entity.id
_entity.type
_entity.pdbx_description
1 polymer ?
#
loop_
_entity_poly.entity_id
_entity_poly.type
_entity_poly.pdbx_seq_one_letter_code
_entity_poly.pdbx_strand_id
1 'polypeptide(L)'
;MVNLMKAEGGKHESLAAFAADYDSRVLQAAQREGSLQCSEHGCTKSTAVSCEYADRRGRQCGTAWCPEHRALVEDHVYCRRHAGVVSSLPGADSSLVVPRPDIDNRAPSLVGWVARLIDGDVWRLLLSELDAQTGGQLIADPVMLVFTGLERQRAWERSWKVMTHTGITRRVSILVEEADDAEVEIKVGLNIVDRVTPPWITHRRHGDHVDEEQDTREREEFNRRVLKAIEDAVMAERHSGAEEAGTA
;
A
#
# COMPACT_ATOMS: atom_id res chain seq x y z
N MET A 1 -51.86 20.36 17.43
CA MET A 1 -52.00 18.99 16.86
C MET A 1 -50.68 18.63 16.20
N VAL A 2 -50.28 17.38 16.37
CA VAL A 2 -48.93 16.81 16.31
C VAL A 2 -48.51 16.47 14.88
N ASN A 3 -47.23 16.64 14.53
CA ASN A 3 -46.40 15.54 14.02
C ASN A 3 -44.92 15.94 13.91
N LEU A 4 -44.17 15.58 14.96
CA LEU A 4 -42.76 15.23 14.83
C LEU A 4 -42.68 13.90 14.09
N MET A 5 -42.17 13.90 12.85
CA MET A 5 -41.65 12.68 12.25
C MET A 5 -40.33 12.32 12.93
N LYS A 6 -40.35 11.21 13.67
CA LYS A 6 -39.16 10.53 14.17
C LYS A 6 -38.33 10.07 12.96
N ALA A 7 -37.10 10.57 12.85
CA ALA A 7 -36.09 9.95 12.01
C ALA A 7 -35.65 8.62 12.63
N GLU A 8 -35.52 7.64 11.77
CA GLU A 8 -35.37 6.20 12.00
C GLU A 8 -34.13 5.83 12.85
N GLY A 9 -34.37 5.11 13.96
CA GLY A 9 -33.34 4.51 14.81
C GLY A 9 -32.75 3.18 14.29
N GLY A 10 -32.87 2.87 13.00
CA GLY A 10 -32.56 1.53 12.46
C GLY A 10 -31.14 1.33 11.90
N LYS A 11 -30.42 2.37 11.50
CA LYS A 11 -29.08 2.23 10.88
C LYS A 11 -27.95 2.10 11.91
N HIS A 12 -28.06 2.76 13.06
CA HIS A 12 -27.03 2.75 14.10
C HIS A 12 -26.92 1.40 14.83
N GLU A 13 -28.04 0.70 15.00
CA GLU A 13 -28.08 -0.63 15.63
C GLU A 13 -27.39 -1.70 14.74
N SER A 14 -27.50 -1.56 13.41
CA SER A 14 -26.88 -2.46 12.44
C SER A 14 -25.35 -2.31 12.35
N LEU A 15 -24.82 -1.09 12.45
CA LEU A 15 -23.38 -0.82 12.40
C LEU A 15 -22.68 -1.27 13.68
N ALA A 16 -23.31 -1.07 14.84
CA ALA A 16 -22.79 -1.53 16.12
C ALA A 16 -22.75 -3.06 16.20
N ALA A 17 -23.79 -3.75 15.69
CA ALA A 17 -23.82 -5.20 15.63
C ALA A 17 -22.75 -5.76 14.65
N PHE A 18 -22.57 -5.12 13.49
CA PHE A 18 -21.51 -5.50 12.53
C PHE A 18 -20.11 -5.31 13.12
N ALA A 19 -19.86 -4.18 13.78
CA ALA A 19 -18.59 -3.92 14.46
C ALA A 19 -18.31 -4.95 15.57
N ALA A 20 -19.32 -5.28 16.37
CA ALA A 20 -19.18 -6.30 17.43
C ALA A 20 -18.91 -7.71 16.87
N ASP A 21 -19.54 -8.08 15.76
CA ASP A 21 -19.27 -9.35 15.06
C ASP A 21 -17.86 -9.39 14.48
N TYR A 22 -17.44 -8.31 13.80
CA TYR A 22 -16.09 -8.17 13.26
C TYR A 22 -15.02 -8.29 14.37
N ASP A 23 -15.19 -7.56 15.47
CA ASP A 23 -14.28 -7.62 16.62
C ASP A 23 -14.23 -9.03 17.22
N SER A 24 -15.37 -9.73 17.29
CA SER A 24 -15.41 -11.12 17.76
C SER A 24 -14.61 -12.06 16.85
N ARG A 25 -14.75 -11.93 15.53
CA ARG A 25 -14.01 -12.76 14.57
C ARG A 25 -12.50 -12.50 14.63
N VAL A 26 -12.09 -11.23 14.75
CA VAL A 26 -10.68 -10.87 14.93
C VAL A 26 -10.12 -11.46 16.24
N LEU A 27 -10.86 -11.38 17.34
CA LEU A 27 -10.44 -11.97 18.62
C LEU A 27 -10.33 -13.49 18.55
N GLN A 28 -11.27 -14.16 17.87
CA GLN A 28 -11.20 -15.60 17.64
C GLN A 28 -9.99 -15.98 16.81
N ALA A 29 -9.72 -15.25 15.72
CA ALA A 29 -8.52 -15.45 14.90
C ALA A 29 -7.24 -15.22 15.72
N ALA A 30 -7.23 -14.23 16.62
CA ALA A 30 -6.13 -13.92 17.51
C ALA A 30 -5.88 -14.96 18.60
N GLN A 31 -6.88 -15.76 18.96
CA GLN A 31 -6.77 -16.85 19.94
C GLN A 31 -6.67 -18.23 19.28
N ARG A 32 -6.89 -18.33 17.97
CA ARG A 32 -6.87 -19.59 17.24
C ARG A 32 -5.51 -20.27 17.41
N GLU A 33 -5.50 -21.48 17.93
CA GLU A 33 -4.32 -22.34 17.99
C GLU A 33 -4.47 -23.51 17.01
N GLY A 34 -3.35 -24.01 16.52
CA GLY A 34 -3.28 -25.20 15.70
C GLY A 34 -2.37 -26.26 16.31
N SER A 35 -1.88 -27.16 15.47
CA SER A 35 -0.99 -28.26 15.85
C SER A 35 0.33 -28.26 15.08
N LEU A 36 0.57 -27.24 14.25
CA LEU A 36 1.77 -27.15 13.42
C LEU A 36 2.94 -26.54 14.20
N GLN A 37 4.16 -26.82 13.76
CA GLN A 37 5.35 -26.15 14.25
C GLN A 37 5.44 -24.72 13.69
N CYS A 38 5.79 -23.76 14.53
CA CYS A 38 6.01 -22.38 14.10
C CYS A 38 7.21 -22.28 13.15
N SER A 39 7.07 -21.51 12.08
CA SER A 39 8.11 -21.24 11.08
C SER A 39 9.08 -20.12 11.47
N GLU A 40 8.87 -19.44 12.61
CA GLU A 40 9.80 -18.42 13.10
C GLU A 40 11.12 -19.07 13.54
N HIS A 41 12.24 -18.44 13.20
CA HIS A 41 13.56 -19.00 13.49
C HIS A 41 13.79 -19.07 15.00
N GLY A 42 14.14 -20.26 15.50
CA GLY A 42 14.37 -20.50 16.93
C GLY A 42 13.10 -20.69 17.77
N CYS A 43 11.90 -20.58 17.19
CA CYS A 43 10.67 -20.86 17.92
C CYS A 43 10.38 -22.37 17.98
N THR A 44 10.04 -22.89 19.16
CA THR A 44 9.76 -24.32 19.38
C THR A 44 8.27 -24.63 19.57
N LYS A 45 7.39 -23.63 19.46
CA LYS A 45 5.95 -23.80 19.69
C LYS A 45 5.29 -24.65 18.60
N SER A 46 4.39 -25.54 19.02
CA SER A 46 3.59 -26.42 18.16
C SER A 46 2.11 -26.03 18.11
N THR A 47 1.77 -24.78 18.46
CA THR A 47 0.41 -24.24 18.44
C THR A 47 0.12 -23.42 17.17
N ALA A 48 0.95 -23.57 16.14
CA ALA A 48 0.88 -22.76 14.94
C ALA A 48 -0.27 -23.18 14.02
N VAL A 49 -0.78 -22.19 13.28
CA VAL A 49 -1.75 -22.39 12.19
C VAL A 49 -1.11 -21.95 10.87
N SER A 50 -1.53 -22.57 9.77
CA SER A 50 -1.03 -22.22 8.43
C SER A 50 -1.33 -20.78 8.06
N CYS A 51 -0.42 -20.15 7.33
CA CYS A 51 -0.69 -18.88 6.65
C CYS A 51 -1.80 -19.07 5.62
N GLU A 52 -2.82 -18.22 5.66
CA GLU A 52 -4.01 -18.30 4.79
C GLU A 52 -3.81 -17.65 3.41
N TYR A 53 -2.59 -17.20 3.12
CA TYR A 53 -2.28 -16.64 1.81
C TYR A 53 -2.30 -17.73 0.73
N ALA A 54 -3.15 -17.52 -0.27
CA ALA A 54 -3.17 -18.26 -1.52
C ALA A 54 -2.99 -17.28 -2.67
N ASP A 55 -2.08 -17.58 -3.60
CA ASP A 55 -1.89 -16.75 -4.79
C ASP A 55 -3.02 -16.92 -5.81
N ARG A 56 -2.99 -16.11 -6.89
CA ARG A 56 -3.95 -16.19 -8.00
C ARG A 56 -4.03 -17.56 -8.70
N ARG A 57 -3.05 -18.46 -8.50
CA ARG A 57 -3.04 -19.82 -9.05
C ARG A 57 -3.53 -20.86 -8.03
N GLY A 58 -3.96 -20.41 -6.84
CA GLY A 58 -4.40 -21.26 -5.75
C GLY A 58 -3.26 -21.89 -4.95
N ARG A 59 -1.99 -21.50 -5.18
CA ARG A 59 -0.87 -22.03 -4.39
C ARG A 59 -0.88 -21.39 -3.02
N GLN A 60 -0.90 -22.24 -1.99
CA GLN A 60 -0.93 -21.82 -0.60
C GLN A 60 0.48 -21.60 -0.06
N CYS A 61 0.60 -20.67 0.89
CA CYS A 61 1.81 -20.49 1.67
C CYS A 61 2.09 -21.72 2.54
N GLY A 62 3.28 -22.30 2.42
CA GLY A 62 3.68 -23.49 3.17
C GLY A 62 4.16 -23.23 4.60
N THR A 63 3.98 -22.02 5.13
CA THR A 63 4.45 -21.65 6.48
C THR A 63 3.32 -21.66 7.50
N ALA A 64 3.66 -21.84 8.77
CA ALA A 64 2.73 -21.83 9.89
C ALA A 64 3.25 -20.96 11.04
N TRP A 65 2.36 -20.21 11.69
CA TRP A 65 2.74 -19.20 12.69
C TRP A 65 1.92 -19.35 13.96
N CYS A 66 2.60 -19.38 15.10
CA CYS A 66 1.95 -19.41 16.42
C CYS A 66 1.34 -18.03 16.74
N PRO A 67 0.49 -17.93 17.79
CA PRO A 67 -0.14 -16.67 18.16
C PRO A 67 0.82 -15.49 18.38
N GLU A 68 2.08 -15.75 18.76
CA GLU A 68 3.09 -14.71 18.98
C GLU A 68 3.78 -14.21 17.71
N HIS A 69 3.84 -15.03 16.65
CA HIS A 69 4.60 -14.70 15.44
C HIS A 69 3.74 -14.52 14.20
N ARG A 70 2.44 -14.84 14.28
CA ARG A 70 1.50 -14.55 13.20
C ARG A 70 1.22 -13.06 13.10
N ALA A 71 0.78 -12.65 11.92
CA ALA A 71 0.12 -11.39 11.72
C ALA A 71 -1.36 -11.64 11.38
N LEU A 72 -2.23 -10.77 11.87
CA LEU A 72 -3.65 -10.77 11.51
C LEU A 72 -3.92 -9.62 10.55
N VAL A 73 -4.63 -9.91 9.48
CA VAL A 73 -5.21 -8.88 8.62
C VAL A 73 -6.68 -9.23 8.50
N GLU A 74 -7.54 -8.35 9.03
CA GLU A 74 -8.94 -8.68 9.32
C GLU A 74 -9.00 -9.89 10.28
N ASP A 75 -9.79 -10.92 9.97
CA ASP A 75 -9.94 -12.15 10.73
C ASP A 75 -9.08 -13.31 10.20
N HIS A 76 -8.11 -13.03 9.33
CA HIS A 76 -7.26 -14.04 8.69
C HIS A 76 -5.83 -14.08 9.24
N VAL A 77 -5.28 -15.28 9.35
CA VAL A 77 -3.92 -15.51 9.84
C VAL A 77 -2.90 -15.55 8.70
N TYR A 78 -1.88 -14.71 8.78
CA TYR A 78 -0.81 -14.64 7.78
C TYR A 78 0.58 -14.71 8.42
N CYS A 79 1.56 -15.11 7.60
CA CYS A 79 2.96 -14.82 7.90
C CYS A 79 3.23 -13.32 7.77
N ARG A 80 4.27 -12.79 8.42
CA ARG A 80 4.63 -11.36 8.37
C ARG A 80 4.76 -10.84 6.93
N ARG A 81 5.33 -11.64 6.02
CA ARG A 81 5.48 -11.31 4.60
C ARG A 81 4.13 -11.13 3.91
N HIS A 82 3.24 -12.12 4.03
CA HIS A 82 1.95 -12.11 3.33
C HIS A 82 0.96 -11.15 3.95
N ALA A 83 1.05 -10.89 5.26
CA ALA A 83 0.35 -9.78 5.88
C ALA A 83 0.73 -8.44 5.23
N GLY A 84 2.03 -8.18 5.04
CA GLY A 84 2.50 -6.96 4.35
C GLY A 84 1.95 -6.80 2.93
N VAL A 85 1.81 -7.91 2.20
CA VAL A 85 1.17 -7.92 0.87
C VAL A 85 -0.32 -7.59 0.98
N VAL A 86 -1.08 -8.37 1.77
CA VAL A 86 -2.55 -8.24 1.86
C VAL A 86 -2.95 -6.88 2.43
N SER A 87 -2.26 -6.38 3.46
CA SER A 87 -2.50 -5.05 4.04
C SER A 87 -2.16 -3.89 3.10
N SER A 88 -1.51 -4.15 1.97
CA SER A 88 -1.23 -3.13 0.96
C SER A 88 -2.29 -3.11 -0.14
N LEU A 89 -3.05 -4.19 -0.32
CA LEU A 89 -4.12 -4.30 -1.30
C LEU A 89 -5.41 -3.59 -0.82
N PRO A 90 -6.32 -3.22 -1.74
CA PRO A 90 -7.66 -2.80 -1.35
C PRO A 90 -8.33 -3.89 -0.49
N GLY A 91 -8.99 -3.47 0.60
CA GLY A 91 -9.72 -4.40 1.49
C GLY A 91 -10.86 -5.11 0.77
N ALA A 92 -11.38 -6.18 1.38
CA ALA A 92 -12.43 -7.02 0.80
C ALA A 92 -13.73 -6.25 0.46
N ASP A 93 -14.01 -5.18 1.21
CA ASP A 93 -15.18 -4.31 0.98
C ASP A 93 -15.00 -3.32 -0.19
N SER A 94 -13.83 -3.31 -0.82
CA SER A 94 -13.61 -2.53 -2.04
C SER A 94 -14.33 -3.17 -3.23
N SER A 95 -14.97 -2.35 -4.06
CA SER A 95 -15.51 -2.81 -5.36
C SER A 95 -14.40 -3.22 -6.35
N LEU A 96 -13.13 -2.96 -6.01
CA LEU A 96 -11.97 -3.25 -6.85
C LEU A 96 -11.49 -4.69 -6.59
N VAL A 97 -11.72 -5.57 -7.56
CA VAL A 97 -11.18 -6.94 -7.53
C VAL A 97 -9.75 -6.92 -8.06
N VAL A 98 -8.78 -7.08 -7.15
CA VAL A 98 -7.36 -7.15 -7.51
C VAL A 98 -6.85 -8.58 -7.30
N PRO A 99 -6.26 -9.23 -8.34
CA PRO A 99 -5.78 -10.59 -8.19
C PRO A 99 -4.61 -10.65 -7.20
N ARG A 100 -4.61 -11.65 -6.33
CA ARG A 100 -3.50 -11.85 -5.38
C ARG A 100 -2.18 -12.10 -6.14
N PRO A 101 -1.09 -11.42 -5.76
CA PRO A 101 0.25 -11.67 -6.32
C PRO A 101 0.66 -13.14 -6.20
N ASP A 102 1.60 -13.56 -7.06
CA ASP A 102 2.26 -14.85 -6.90
C ASP A 102 2.93 -14.91 -5.51
N ILE A 103 2.96 -16.11 -4.91
CA ILE A 103 3.34 -16.32 -3.49
C ILE A 103 4.65 -15.65 -3.07
N ASP A 104 5.61 -15.53 -3.99
CA ASP A 104 6.91 -14.95 -3.73
C ASP A 104 7.05 -13.48 -4.14
N ASN A 105 6.05 -12.91 -4.80
CA ASN A 105 6.14 -11.53 -5.23
C ASN A 105 5.89 -10.56 -4.07
N ARG A 106 6.79 -9.60 -3.87
CA ARG A 106 6.71 -8.59 -2.80
C ARG A 106 6.36 -7.19 -3.31
N ALA A 107 6.17 -7.00 -4.60
CA ALA A 107 5.98 -5.70 -5.23
C ALA A 107 4.87 -4.85 -4.58
N PRO A 108 3.63 -5.34 -4.39
CA PRO A 108 2.60 -4.52 -3.75
C PRO A 108 2.88 -4.20 -2.28
N SER A 109 3.57 -5.08 -1.55
CA SER A 109 4.01 -4.76 -0.19
C SER A 109 5.03 -3.62 -0.19
N LEU A 110 5.92 -3.58 -1.17
CA LEU A 110 6.92 -2.51 -1.29
C LEU A 110 6.24 -1.20 -1.68
N VAL A 111 5.36 -1.21 -2.69
CA VAL A 111 4.56 -0.04 -3.08
C VAL A 111 3.77 0.51 -1.91
N GLY A 112 3.01 -0.34 -1.21
CA GLY A 112 2.20 0.07 -0.06
C GLY A 112 3.04 0.60 1.10
N TRP A 113 4.22 0.03 1.35
CA TRP A 113 5.14 0.52 2.37
C TRP A 113 5.70 1.90 2.03
N VAL A 114 6.25 2.09 0.82
CA VAL A 114 6.78 3.38 0.38
C VAL A 114 5.68 4.43 0.38
N ALA A 115 4.51 4.08 -0.14
CA ALA A 115 3.38 4.99 -0.21
C ALA A 115 2.93 5.47 1.17
N ARG A 116 2.82 4.58 2.16
CA ARG A 116 2.43 4.97 3.53
C ARG A 116 3.41 5.94 4.17
N LEU A 117 4.69 5.85 3.83
CA LEU A 117 5.72 6.74 4.39
C LEU A 117 5.62 8.15 3.84
N ILE A 118 5.32 8.27 2.55
CA ILE A 118 5.29 9.56 1.85
C ILE A 118 3.88 10.16 1.74
N ASP A 119 2.83 9.43 2.15
CA ASP A 119 1.43 9.79 1.90
C ASP A 119 1.13 11.22 2.34
N GLY A 120 1.42 11.55 3.61
CA GLY A 120 1.12 12.86 4.18
C GLY A 120 1.89 14.02 3.53
N ASP A 121 3.10 13.79 3.05
CA ASP A 121 3.92 14.80 2.34
C ASP A 121 3.39 15.01 0.92
N VAL A 122 3.09 13.93 0.18
CA VAL A 122 2.51 14.01 -1.17
C VAL A 122 1.13 14.68 -1.12
N TRP A 123 0.31 14.38 -0.11
CA TRP A 123 -0.96 15.08 0.14
C TRP A 123 -0.74 16.57 0.31
N ARG A 124 0.19 17.00 1.18
CA ARG A 124 0.48 18.43 1.40
C ARG A 124 0.98 19.12 0.14
N LEU A 125 1.88 18.46 -0.60
CA LEU A 125 2.41 18.98 -1.86
C LEU A 125 1.28 19.20 -2.87
N LEU A 126 0.46 18.18 -3.13
CA LEU A 126 -0.63 18.27 -4.10
C LEU A 126 -1.77 19.18 -3.65
N LEU A 127 -2.05 19.29 -2.36
CA LEU A 127 -2.99 20.28 -1.83
C LEU A 127 -2.54 21.71 -2.13
N SER A 128 -1.23 21.98 -2.10
CA SER A 128 -0.68 23.29 -2.47
C SER A 128 -0.81 23.60 -3.97
N GLU A 129 -1.12 22.60 -4.80
CA GLU A 129 -1.43 22.75 -6.23
C GLU A 129 -2.89 23.07 -6.52
N LEU A 130 -3.78 22.91 -5.54
CA LEU A 130 -5.20 23.11 -5.77
C LEU A 130 -5.50 24.61 -5.93
N ASP A 131 -5.92 24.99 -7.13
CA ASP A 131 -6.52 26.30 -7.36
C ASP A 131 -7.99 26.28 -6.91
N ALA A 132 -8.32 27.13 -5.95
CA ALA A 132 -9.66 27.31 -5.40
C ALA A 132 -10.72 27.64 -6.48
N GLN A 133 -10.31 28.20 -7.63
CA GLN A 133 -11.22 28.54 -8.73
C GLN A 133 -11.57 27.34 -9.63
N THR A 134 -10.75 26.29 -9.65
CA THR A 134 -10.91 25.16 -10.58
C THR A 134 -11.82 24.04 -10.05
N GLY A 135 -12.17 24.08 -8.76
CA GLY A 135 -12.94 23.03 -8.10
C GLY A 135 -12.21 21.69 -8.03
N GLY A 136 -10.87 21.71 -8.04
CA GLY A 136 -10.04 20.52 -8.03
C GLY A 136 -10.27 19.63 -6.80
N GLN A 137 -10.19 18.31 -7.02
CA GLN A 137 -10.28 17.28 -6.00
C GLN A 137 -8.99 16.48 -5.97
N LEU A 138 -8.56 16.11 -4.77
CA LEU A 138 -7.40 15.25 -4.59
C LEU A 138 -7.88 13.82 -4.32
N ILE A 139 -7.38 12.90 -5.13
CA ILE A 139 -7.77 11.48 -5.13
C ILE A 139 -6.53 10.63 -4.90
N ALA A 140 -6.67 9.67 -4.00
CA ALA A 140 -5.71 8.62 -3.76
C ALA A 140 -6.26 7.29 -4.28
N ASP A 141 -5.71 6.79 -5.38
CA ASP A 141 -6.02 5.43 -5.83
C ASP A 141 -5.25 4.43 -4.97
N PRO A 142 -5.88 3.33 -4.50
CA PRO A 142 -5.19 2.33 -3.69
C PRO A 142 -4.09 1.61 -4.48
N VAL A 143 -3.39 0.67 -3.85
CA VAL A 143 -2.41 -0.16 -4.57
C VAL A 143 -3.15 -1.04 -5.58
N MET A 144 -2.90 -0.81 -6.86
CA MET A 144 -3.58 -1.50 -7.96
C MET A 144 -2.58 -2.22 -8.85
N LEU A 145 -3.02 -3.31 -9.47
CA LEU A 145 -2.29 -3.95 -10.54
C LEU A 145 -2.43 -3.11 -11.82
N VAL A 146 -1.31 -2.78 -12.44
CA VAL A 146 -1.21 -2.09 -13.73
C VAL A 146 -0.30 -2.86 -14.68
N PHE A 147 -0.23 -2.40 -15.93
CA PHE A 147 0.65 -2.96 -16.95
C PHE A 147 1.54 -1.87 -17.52
N THR A 148 2.85 -2.10 -17.50
CA THR A 148 3.88 -1.13 -17.92
C THR A 148 4.62 -1.59 -19.18
N GLY A 149 5.15 -0.63 -19.92
CA GLY A 149 5.95 -0.87 -21.11
C GLY A 149 5.19 -1.51 -22.28
N LEU A 150 5.90 -1.72 -23.38
CA LEU A 150 5.35 -2.34 -24.60
C LEU A 150 5.02 -3.82 -24.39
N GLU A 151 5.79 -4.49 -23.53
CA GLU A 151 5.59 -5.91 -23.19
C GLU A 151 4.45 -6.14 -22.20
N ARG A 152 3.81 -5.06 -21.70
CA ARG A 152 2.75 -5.11 -20.70
C ARG A 152 3.17 -5.92 -19.48
N GLN A 153 4.32 -5.58 -18.92
CA GLN A 153 4.82 -6.18 -17.69
C GLN A 153 3.85 -5.86 -16.55
N ARG A 154 3.61 -6.85 -15.69
CA ARG A 154 2.74 -6.66 -14.51
C ARG A 154 3.48 -5.80 -13.50
N ALA A 155 2.83 -4.75 -13.03
CA ALA A 155 3.38 -3.88 -12.01
C ALA A 155 2.30 -3.47 -11.00
N TRP A 156 2.73 -3.06 -9.82
CA TRP A 156 1.87 -2.61 -8.76
C TRP A 156 2.06 -1.12 -8.57
N GLU A 157 0.98 -0.38 -8.43
CA GLU A 157 1.01 1.08 -8.42
C GLU A 157 0.09 1.66 -7.35
N ARG A 158 0.60 2.65 -6.61
CA ARG A 158 -0.21 3.56 -5.79
C ARG A 158 -0.09 4.95 -6.38
N SER A 159 -1.18 5.69 -6.49
CA SER A 159 -1.13 7.05 -7.06
C SER A 159 -1.97 8.10 -6.34
N TRP A 160 -1.49 9.33 -6.36
CA TRP A 160 -2.22 10.52 -5.91
C TRP A 160 -2.41 11.45 -7.10
N LYS A 161 -3.61 12.04 -7.21
CA LYS A 161 -4.01 12.82 -8.38
C LYS A 161 -4.79 14.04 -8.00
N VAL A 162 -4.48 15.17 -8.63
CA VAL A 162 -5.40 16.31 -8.68
C VAL A 162 -6.29 16.12 -9.90
N MET A 163 -7.59 16.02 -9.68
CA MET A 163 -8.62 15.95 -10.72
C MET A 163 -9.44 17.21 -10.73
N THR A 164 -9.70 17.75 -11.92
CA THR A 164 -10.63 18.84 -12.15
C THR A 164 -11.70 18.39 -13.13
N HIS A 165 -12.63 19.28 -13.50
CA HIS A 165 -13.63 19.00 -14.53
C HIS A 165 -13.03 18.71 -15.92
N THR A 166 -11.77 19.09 -16.18
CA THR A 166 -11.06 18.80 -17.43
C THR A 166 -10.22 17.51 -17.38
N GLY A 167 -10.17 16.83 -16.23
CA GLY A 167 -9.42 15.60 -16.03
C GLY A 167 -8.29 15.73 -15.01
N ILE A 168 -7.31 14.82 -15.09
CA ILE A 168 -6.16 14.76 -14.18
C ILE A 168 -5.17 15.85 -14.57
N THR A 169 -4.93 16.82 -13.67
CA THR A 169 -3.97 17.91 -13.91
C THR A 169 -2.59 17.61 -13.32
N ARG A 170 -2.54 16.81 -12.24
CA ARG A 170 -1.30 16.34 -11.61
C ARG A 170 -1.47 14.89 -11.18
N ARG A 171 -0.39 14.12 -11.30
CA ARG A 171 -0.35 12.72 -10.85
C ARG A 171 1.03 12.41 -10.30
N VAL A 172 1.07 11.85 -9.10
CA VAL A 172 2.27 11.24 -8.51
C VAL A 172 1.99 9.76 -8.36
N SER A 173 2.94 8.89 -8.67
CA SER A 173 2.76 7.44 -8.55
C SER A 173 4.03 6.75 -8.09
N ILE A 174 3.85 5.77 -7.21
CA ILE A 174 4.89 4.81 -6.82
C ILE A 174 4.55 3.49 -7.48
N LEU A 175 5.52 2.92 -8.19
CA LEU A 175 5.34 1.71 -8.97
C LEU A 175 6.47 0.72 -8.71
N VAL A 176 6.15 -0.57 -8.65
CA VAL A 176 7.12 -1.67 -8.58
C VAL A 176 6.68 -2.76 -9.55
N GLU A 177 7.57 -3.18 -10.44
CA GLU A 177 7.27 -4.25 -11.39
C GLU A 177 7.35 -5.63 -10.71
N GLU A 178 6.53 -6.59 -11.15
CA GLU A 178 6.60 -7.95 -10.62
C GLU A 178 7.90 -8.67 -11.03
N ALA A 179 8.50 -8.27 -12.16
CA ALA A 179 9.73 -8.85 -12.71
C ALA A 179 10.98 -8.49 -11.90
N ASP A 180 11.03 -7.28 -11.31
CA ASP A 180 12.02 -6.90 -10.30
C ASP A 180 11.32 -6.24 -9.10
N ASP A 181 10.92 -7.07 -8.14
CA ASP A 181 10.13 -6.68 -6.99
C ASP A 181 10.92 -5.95 -5.88
N ALA A 182 12.11 -5.44 -6.21
CA ALA A 182 12.97 -4.66 -5.31
C ALA A 182 13.19 -3.22 -5.73
N GLU A 183 12.97 -2.88 -7.00
CA GLU A 183 13.17 -1.51 -7.49
C GLU A 183 11.85 -0.75 -7.45
N VAL A 184 11.92 0.47 -6.92
CA VAL A 184 10.80 1.41 -6.87
C VAL A 184 10.98 2.43 -7.99
N GLU A 185 10.02 2.48 -8.91
CA GLU A 185 9.88 3.58 -9.86
C GLU A 185 9.00 4.68 -9.26
N ILE A 186 9.46 5.93 -9.38
CA ILE A 186 8.71 7.11 -8.96
C ILE A 186 8.30 7.87 -10.21
N LYS A 187 7.02 8.18 -10.33
CA LYS A 187 6.44 8.86 -11.49
C LYS A 187 5.75 10.16 -11.10
N VAL A 188 5.99 11.20 -11.89
CA VAL A 188 5.18 12.44 -11.90
C VAL A 188 4.66 12.63 -13.33
N GLY A 189 3.34 12.76 -13.45
CA GLY A 189 2.64 12.67 -14.73
C GLY A 189 2.86 11.30 -15.38
N LEU A 190 3.51 11.30 -16.54
CA LEU A 190 3.93 10.10 -17.28
C LEU A 190 5.45 9.83 -17.17
N ASN A 191 6.19 10.73 -16.54
CA ASN A 191 7.64 10.70 -16.52
C ASN A 191 8.13 9.92 -15.31
N ILE A 192 9.15 9.08 -15.52
CA ILE A 192 9.88 8.44 -14.43
C ILE A 192 10.93 9.43 -13.96
N VAL A 193 10.82 9.85 -12.71
CA VAL A 193 11.65 10.90 -12.14
C VAL A 193 12.81 10.33 -11.33
N ASP A 194 12.65 9.13 -10.79
CA ASP A 194 13.73 8.37 -10.14
C ASP A 194 13.40 6.87 -10.15
N ARG A 195 14.46 6.06 -10.03
CA ARG A 195 14.42 4.62 -9.78
C ARG A 195 15.35 4.29 -8.63
N VAL A 196 14.82 3.62 -7.61
CA VAL A 196 15.58 3.39 -6.38
C VAL A 196 15.26 2.03 -5.77
N THR A 197 16.32 1.29 -5.44
CA THR A 197 16.21 0.09 -4.59
C THR A 197 16.40 0.50 -3.13
N PRO A 198 15.47 0.16 -2.23
CA PRO A 198 15.64 0.49 -0.82
C PRO A 198 16.82 -0.24 -0.16
N PRO A 199 17.64 0.44 0.68
CA PRO A 199 18.88 -0.12 1.22
C PRO A 199 18.72 -1.45 1.95
N TRP A 200 17.69 -1.61 2.80
CA TRP A 200 17.45 -2.88 3.51
C TRP A 200 17.10 -4.06 2.59
N ILE A 201 16.64 -3.81 1.36
CA ILE A 201 16.46 -4.87 0.36
C ILE A 201 17.82 -5.28 -0.21
N THR A 202 18.68 -4.31 -0.49
CA THR A 202 20.07 -4.54 -0.92
C THR A 202 20.84 -5.34 0.14
N HIS A 203 20.85 -4.89 1.38
CA HIS A 203 21.50 -5.59 2.51
C HIS A 203 21.00 -7.02 2.66
N ARG A 204 19.67 -7.22 2.62
CA ARG A 204 19.08 -8.56 2.69
C ARG A 204 19.48 -9.47 1.51
N ARG A 205 19.63 -8.92 0.31
CA ARG A 205 20.08 -9.67 -0.88
C ARG A 205 21.56 -10.06 -0.77
N HIS A 206 22.39 -9.22 -0.15
CA HIS A 206 23.81 -9.50 0.08
C HIS A 206 24.09 -10.31 1.35
N GLY A 207 23.12 -10.40 2.26
CA GLY A 207 23.30 -11.07 3.56
C GLY A 207 24.05 -10.20 4.58
N ASP A 208 24.06 -8.89 4.36
CA ASP A 208 24.75 -7.94 5.22
C ASP A 208 24.03 -7.81 6.56
N HIS A 209 24.80 -7.77 7.65
CA HIS A 209 24.27 -7.41 8.96
C HIS A 209 24.43 -5.92 9.16
N VAL A 210 23.30 -5.23 9.36
CA VAL A 210 23.23 -3.80 9.60
C VAL A 210 22.66 -3.60 10.99
N ASP A 211 23.30 -2.74 11.78
CA ASP A 211 22.80 -2.39 13.11
C ASP A 211 21.55 -1.49 13.02
N GLU A 212 20.85 -1.35 14.14
CA GLU A 212 19.56 -0.64 14.19
C GLU A 212 19.69 0.86 13.90
N GLU A 213 20.80 1.48 14.30
CA GLU A 213 21.05 2.91 14.07
C GLU A 213 21.28 3.17 12.58
N GLN A 214 22.10 2.34 11.93
CA GLN A 214 22.35 2.43 10.50
C GLN A 214 21.09 2.14 9.69
N ASP A 215 20.32 1.08 10.00
CA ASP A 215 19.05 0.77 9.29
C ASP A 215 18.06 1.93 9.42
N THR A 216 17.95 2.54 10.60
CA THR A 216 17.10 3.71 10.82
C THR A 216 17.54 4.90 9.95
N ARG A 217 18.83 5.26 9.98
CA ARG A 217 19.38 6.37 9.18
C ARG A 217 19.16 6.16 7.69
N GLU A 218 19.44 4.96 7.19
CA GLU A 218 19.29 4.63 5.77
C GLU A 218 17.83 4.66 5.31
N ARG A 219 16.88 4.25 6.16
CA ARG A 219 15.45 4.40 5.89
C ARG A 219 15.03 5.86 5.78
N GLU A 220 15.51 6.71 6.68
CA GLU A 220 15.22 8.14 6.62
C GLU A 220 15.82 8.81 5.38
N GLU A 221 17.06 8.44 5.03
CA GLU A 221 17.72 8.94 3.81
C GLU A 221 16.98 8.51 2.54
N PHE A 222 16.55 7.24 2.48
CA PHE A 222 15.70 6.75 1.40
C PHE A 222 14.42 7.58 1.29
N ASN A 223 13.70 7.79 2.40
CA ASN A 223 12.46 8.56 2.41
C ASN A 223 12.66 10.00 1.92
N ARG A 224 13.71 10.68 2.41
CA ARG A 224 14.06 12.04 1.97
C ARG A 224 14.37 12.09 0.48
N ARG A 225 15.08 11.10 -0.06
CA ARG A 225 15.38 11.01 -1.50
C ARG A 225 14.12 10.89 -2.33
N VAL A 226 13.22 9.97 -1.96
CA VAL A 226 11.94 9.76 -2.67
C VAL A 226 11.13 11.05 -2.71
N LEU A 227 10.95 11.71 -1.56
CA LEU A 227 10.19 12.96 -1.47
C LEU A 227 10.82 14.07 -2.30
N LYS A 228 12.13 14.26 -2.18
CA LYS A 228 12.86 15.27 -2.94
C LYS A 228 12.69 15.09 -4.45
N ALA A 229 12.77 13.85 -4.94
CA ALA A 229 12.58 13.56 -6.36
C ALA A 229 11.17 13.95 -6.85
N ILE A 230 10.15 13.72 -6.03
CA ILE A 230 8.76 14.11 -6.34
C ILE A 230 8.62 15.63 -6.34
N GLU A 231 9.11 16.31 -5.30
CA GLU A 231 9.04 17.76 -5.16
C GLU A 231 9.73 18.47 -6.33
N ASP A 232 10.98 18.10 -6.63
CA ASP A 232 11.75 18.69 -7.72
C ASP A 232 11.01 18.53 -9.07
N ALA A 233 10.41 17.36 -9.31
CA ALA A 233 9.68 17.08 -10.54
C ALA A 233 8.34 17.82 -10.64
N VAL A 234 7.56 17.88 -9.56
CA VAL A 234 6.30 18.66 -9.53
C VAL A 234 6.59 20.14 -9.77
N MET A 235 7.67 20.67 -9.19
CA MET A 235 8.11 22.04 -9.44
C MET A 235 8.58 22.23 -10.89
N ALA A 236 9.29 21.28 -11.49
CA ALA A 236 9.69 21.38 -12.90
C ALA A 236 8.49 21.39 -13.87
N GLU A 237 7.46 20.57 -13.62
CA GLU A 237 6.22 20.56 -14.42
C GLU A 237 5.46 21.90 -14.32
N ARG A 238 5.48 22.56 -13.16
CA ARG A 238 4.90 23.91 -12.98
C ARG A 238 5.55 24.94 -13.90
N HIS A 239 6.88 24.98 -13.95
CA HIS A 239 7.60 25.95 -14.77
C HIS A 239 7.37 25.70 -16.26
N SER A 240 7.38 24.44 -16.68
CA SER A 240 7.13 24.06 -18.10
C SER A 240 5.72 24.47 -18.56
N GLY A 241 4.70 24.25 -17.73
CA GLY A 241 3.32 24.65 -18.05
C GLY A 241 3.09 26.17 -18.05
N ALA A 242 3.89 26.94 -17.30
CA ALA A 242 3.80 28.40 -17.28
C ALA A 242 4.40 29.04 -18.55
N GLU A 243 5.47 28.47 -19.10
CA GLU A 243 6.10 28.93 -20.35
C GLU A 243 5.20 28.67 -21.57
N GLU A 244 4.51 27.53 -21.61
CA GLU A 244 3.53 27.19 -22.66
C GLU A 244 2.28 28.07 -22.62
N ALA A 245 1.82 28.48 -21.42
CA ALA A 245 0.66 29.37 -21.27
C ALA A 245 0.97 30.84 -21.57
N GLY A 246 2.24 31.27 -21.47
CA GLY A 246 2.67 32.64 -21.76
C GLY A 246 3.01 32.93 -23.23
N THR A 247 2.97 31.90 -24.09
CA THR A 247 3.27 31.99 -25.52
C THR A 247 2.03 31.83 -26.43
N ALA A 248 0.84 31.66 -25.84
CA ALA A 248 -0.46 31.59 -26.53
C ALA A 248 -1.24 32.91 -26.38
#